data_AF-A0A0B3AXB7-F1
#
_entry.id   AF-A0A0B3AXB7-F1
#
_cell.length_a   1.000
_cell.length_b   1.000
_cell.length_c   1.000
_cell.angle_alpha   90.00
_cell.angle_beta   90.00
_cell.angle_gamma   90.00
#
_symmetry.space_group_name_H-M   'P 1'
#
loop_
_entity.id
_entity.type
_entity.pdbx_description
1 polymer ?
#
loop_
_entity_poly.entity_id
_entity_poly.type
_entity_poly.pdbx_seq_one_letter_code
_entity_poly.pdbx_strand_id
1 'polypeptide(L)'
;MITIIPTLEIMKTNIDNNIQGNQAELRRESFDNIVELVSLANVEIILEGSIFERIDSKLNQDHKIFFNSGLFRIDNSVKGVVGFNTTKAICWVAESESKSRKVIILTENTQDYKQICNGKIVAVSPSTFIDRVERAKNNYQNRLMSNLDDSLNALFFI
;
A
#
# COMPACT_ATOMS: atom_id res chain seq x y z
N MET A 1 5.62 -2.16 -13.18
CA MET A 1 4.78 -1.15 -12.52
C MET A 1 3.89 -1.82 -11.50
N ILE A 2 4.03 -1.41 -10.24
CA ILE A 2 3.31 -1.97 -9.09
C ILE A 2 2.44 -0.86 -8.51
N THR A 3 1.22 -1.19 -8.12
CA THR A 3 0.33 -0.33 -7.34
C THR A 3 0.31 -0.85 -5.91
N ILE A 4 0.44 0.04 -4.93
CA ILE A 4 0.30 -0.28 -3.52
C ILE A 4 -0.94 0.41 -2.96
N ILE A 5 -1.81 -0.35 -2.29
CA ILE A 5 -3.01 0.13 -1.63
C ILE A 5 -2.86 -0.10 -0.13
N PRO A 6 -2.41 0.90 0.65
CA PRO A 6 -2.36 0.79 2.10
C PRO A 6 -3.78 0.90 2.69
N THR A 7 -4.09 0.05 3.66
CA THR A 7 -5.38 0.05 4.35
C THR A 7 -5.45 1.10 5.46
N LEU A 8 -6.66 1.28 6.01
CA LEU A 8 -6.95 2.29 7.01
C LEU A 8 -6.08 2.15 8.27
N GLU A 9 -5.75 0.94 8.71
CA GLU A 9 -4.88 0.72 9.87
C GLU A 9 -3.46 1.23 9.65
N ILE A 10 -2.92 1.08 8.43
CA ILE A 10 -1.61 1.63 8.06
C ILE A 10 -1.68 3.16 8.12
N MET A 11 -2.70 3.74 7.46
CA MET A 11 -2.84 5.19 7.38
C MET A 11 -3.08 5.85 8.74
N LYS A 12 -3.92 5.24 9.60
CA LYS A 12 -4.19 5.75 10.94
C LYS A 12 -2.94 5.81 11.82
N THR A 13 -2.09 4.79 11.77
CA THR A 13 -0.87 4.76 12.59
C THR A 13 0.15 5.83 12.20
N ASN A 14 0.14 6.27 10.94
CA ASN A 14 1.03 7.33 10.45
C ASN A 14 0.55 8.74 10.79
N ILE A 15 -0.70 8.92 11.21
CA ILE A 15 -1.26 10.24 11.54
C ILE A 15 -1.57 10.41 13.03
N ASP A 16 -1.65 9.32 13.78
CA ASP A 16 -1.99 9.30 15.21
C ASP A 16 -0.81 8.77 16.04
N ASN A 17 -0.11 9.71 16.70
CA ASN A 17 1.05 9.42 17.54
C ASN A 17 0.69 8.66 18.84
N ASN A 18 -0.59 8.55 19.19
CA ASN A 18 -1.03 7.79 20.35
C ASN A 18 -1.08 6.28 20.09
N ILE A 19 -1.02 5.85 18.82
CA ILE A 19 -0.97 4.42 18.46
C ILE A 19 0.47 3.92 18.66
N GLN A 20 0.69 3.11 19.69
CA GLN A 20 2.03 2.64 20.09
C GLN A 20 2.14 1.11 20.10
N GLY A 21 3.37 0.62 20.26
CA GLY A 21 3.73 -0.80 20.33
C GLY A 21 4.31 -1.34 19.03
N ASN A 22 4.86 -2.55 19.09
CA ASN A 22 5.64 -3.14 17.99
C ASN A 22 4.85 -3.21 16.66
N GLN A 23 3.54 -3.48 16.70
CA GLN A 23 2.72 -3.49 15.49
C GLN A 23 2.55 -2.08 14.90
N ALA A 24 2.52 -1.04 15.73
CA ALA A 24 2.47 0.33 15.25
C ALA A 24 3.78 0.74 14.57
N GLU A 25 4.91 0.31 15.11
CA GLU A 25 6.23 0.53 14.51
C GLU A 25 6.35 -0.14 13.14
N LEU A 26 5.94 -1.40 13.02
CA LEU A 26 5.93 -2.11 11.73
C LEU A 26 5.03 -1.41 10.70
N ARG A 27 3.90 -0.84 11.10
CA ARG A 27 3.04 -0.07 10.17
C ARG A 27 3.72 1.21 9.68
N ARG A 28 4.42 1.93 10.56
CA ARG A 28 5.18 3.13 10.17
C ARG A 28 6.32 2.76 9.22
N GLU A 29 7.12 1.77 9.60
CA GLU A 29 8.23 1.29 8.78
C GLU A 29 7.75 0.77 7.41
N SER A 30 6.63 0.04 7.36
CA SER A 30 6.05 -0.38 6.09
C SER A 30 5.58 0.78 5.23
N PHE A 31 5.08 1.87 5.85
CA PHE A 31 4.67 3.07 5.15
C PHE A 31 5.88 3.87 4.64
N ASP A 32 6.92 4.03 5.46
CA ASP A 32 8.18 4.66 5.05
C ASP A 32 8.79 3.94 3.85
N ASN A 33 8.77 2.60 3.87
CA ASN A 33 9.19 1.78 2.74
C ASN A 33 8.34 2.02 1.48
N ILE A 34 7.01 2.18 1.60
CA ILE A 34 6.17 2.53 0.44
C ILE A 34 6.62 3.86 -0.18
N VAL A 35 6.81 4.88 0.66
CA VAL A 35 7.20 6.24 0.20
C VAL A 35 8.57 6.21 -0.46
N GLU A 36 9.53 5.49 0.12
CA GLU A 36 10.85 5.31 -0.46
C GLU A 36 10.77 4.61 -1.83
N LEU A 37 9.94 3.56 -1.96
CA LEU A 37 9.79 2.81 -3.21
C LEU A 37 9.27 3.67 -4.37
N VAL A 38 8.41 4.67 -4.12
CA VAL A 38 7.96 5.62 -5.14
C VAL A 38 9.14 6.37 -5.78
N SER A 39 10.20 6.64 -5.01
CA SER A 39 11.40 7.32 -5.53
C SER A 39 12.40 6.39 -6.22
N LEU A 40 12.32 5.09 -5.96
CA LEU A 40 13.33 4.10 -6.37
C LEU A 40 12.86 3.13 -7.47
N ALA A 41 11.56 2.97 -7.65
CA ALA A 41 10.96 2.00 -8.56
C ALA A 41 9.69 2.58 -9.21
N ASN A 42 9.15 1.89 -10.23
CA ASN A 42 7.89 2.28 -10.85
C ASN A 42 6.70 1.82 -10.01
N VAL A 43 6.50 2.51 -8.88
CA VAL A 43 5.46 2.27 -7.87
C VAL A 43 4.49 3.44 -7.79
N GLU A 44 3.20 3.16 -7.80
CA GLU A 44 2.15 4.13 -7.49
C GLU A 44 1.45 3.76 -6.19
N ILE A 45 1.12 4.76 -5.36
CA ILE A 45 0.30 4.57 -4.16
C ILE A 45 -1.12 5.02 -4.47
N ILE A 46 -2.09 4.14 -4.23
CA ILE A 46 -3.51 4.48 -4.33
C ILE A 46 -4.16 4.42 -2.95
N LEU A 47 -4.82 5.51 -2.57
CA LEU A 47 -5.69 5.56 -1.41
C LEU A 47 -7.13 5.49 -1.86
N GLU A 48 -7.86 4.51 -1.34
CA GLU A 48 -9.30 4.45 -1.54
C GLU A 48 -9.97 5.65 -0.83
N GLY A 49 -10.93 6.29 -1.50
CA GLY A 49 -11.53 7.55 -1.07
C GLY A 49 -12.13 7.50 0.34
N SER A 50 -12.81 6.41 0.71
CA SER A 50 -13.37 6.25 2.06
C SER A 50 -12.28 6.12 3.14
N ILE A 51 -11.10 5.60 2.81
CA ILE A 51 -9.93 5.65 3.72
C ILE A 51 -9.49 7.10 3.88
N PHE A 52 -9.31 7.82 2.77
CA PHE A 52 -8.85 9.21 2.80
C PHE A 52 -9.80 10.10 3.61
N GLU A 53 -11.11 10.01 3.40
CA GLU A 53 -12.12 10.76 4.17
C GLU A 53 -12.05 10.49 5.68
N ARG A 54 -11.77 9.23 6.07
CA ARG A 54 -11.66 8.85 7.48
C ARG A 54 -10.42 9.42 8.16
N ILE A 55 -9.36 9.70 7.40
CA ILE A 55 -8.13 10.28 7.93
C ILE A 55 -8.06 11.79 7.76
N ASP A 56 -8.72 12.38 6.75
CA ASP A 56 -8.61 13.78 6.36
C ASP A 56 -8.91 14.75 7.51
N SER A 57 -9.97 14.47 8.28
CA SER A 57 -10.35 15.26 9.46
C SER A 57 -9.32 15.25 10.60
N LYS A 58 -8.37 14.32 10.58
CA LYS A 58 -7.31 14.15 11.58
C LYS A 58 -5.95 14.62 11.10
N LEU A 59 -5.81 15.03 9.84
CA LEU A 59 -4.55 15.48 9.28
C LEU A 59 -4.21 16.88 9.82
N ASN A 60 -3.00 17.03 10.36
CA ASN A 60 -2.42 18.35 10.60
C ASN A 60 -1.94 18.97 9.27
N GLN A 61 -1.41 20.18 9.32
CA GLN A 61 -0.98 20.90 8.11
C GLN A 61 0.14 20.18 7.36
N ASP A 62 1.12 19.62 8.07
CA ASP A 62 2.25 18.91 7.45
C ASP A 62 1.79 17.64 6.73
N HIS A 63 0.90 16.86 7.36
CA HIS A 63 0.27 15.72 6.73
C HIS A 63 -0.49 16.13 5.47
N LYS A 64 -1.26 17.23 5.51
CA LYS A 64 -2.00 17.71 4.33
C LYS A 64 -1.07 18.09 3.18
N ILE A 65 0.05 18.75 3.46
CA ILE A 65 1.08 19.05 2.45
C ILE A 65 1.62 17.75 1.85
N PHE A 66 1.93 16.78 2.70
CA PHE A 66 2.44 15.48 2.27
C PHE A 66 1.43 14.71 1.40
N PHE A 67 0.16 14.59 1.79
CA PHE A 67 -0.86 13.90 0.99
C PHE A 67 -1.19 14.63 -0.32
N ASN A 68 -1.05 15.96 -0.37
CA ASN A 68 -1.27 16.77 -1.57
C ASN A 68 -0.03 16.90 -2.47
N SER A 69 1.11 16.32 -2.10
CA SER A 69 2.37 16.40 -2.85
C SER A 69 2.35 15.65 -4.19
N GLY A 70 1.28 14.93 -4.50
CA GLY A 70 1.15 14.08 -5.69
C GLY A 70 1.72 12.66 -5.52
N LEU A 71 2.20 12.31 -4.32
CA LEU A 71 2.65 10.94 -4.00
C LEU A 71 1.52 9.90 -4.01
N PHE A 72 0.29 10.34 -3.75
CA PHE A 72 -0.88 9.47 -3.65
C PHE A 72 -1.89 9.83 -4.74
N ARG A 73 -2.43 8.82 -5.42
CA ARG A 73 -3.68 8.95 -6.16
C ARG A 73 -4.83 8.57 -5.24
N ILE A 74 -5.79 9.49 -5.07
CA ILE A 74 -7.03 9.19 -4.34
C ILE A 74 -8.04 8.62 -5.34
N ASP A 75 -8.45 7.38 -5.14
CA ASP A 75 -9.47 6.72 -5.97
C ASP A 75 -10.86 6.86 -5.33
N ASN A 76 -11.74 7.60 -6.01
CA ASN A 76 -13.12 7.82 -5.59
C ASN A 76 -14.14 7.02 -6.41
N SER A 77 -13.70 5.99 -7.15
CA SER A 77 -14.53 5.29 -8.15
C SER A 77 -15.78 4.62 -7.56
N VAL A 78 -15.74 4.26 -6.27
CA VAL A 78 -16.84 3.61 -5.54
C VAL A 78 -17.46 4.49 -4.46
N LYS A 79 -17.11 5.77 -4.41
CA LYS A 79 -17.62 6.71 -3.42
C LYS A 79 -19.15 6.86 -3.55
N GLY A 80 -19.86 6.68 -2.44
CA GLY A 80 -21.33 6.79 -2.39
C GLY A 80 -22.09 5.59 -2.97
N VAL A 81 -21.40 4.53 -3.39
CA VAL A 81 -22.05 3.30 -3.85
C VAL A 81 -22.58 2.50 -2.66
N VAL A 82 -23.89 2.28 -2.62
CA VAL A 82 -24.56 1.55 -1.53
C VAL A 82 -24.06 0.10 -1.49
N GLY A 83 -23.71 -0.40 -0.30
CA GLY A 83 -23.28 -1.79 -0.08
C GLY A 83 -21.77 -2.04 -0.22
N PHE A 84 -21.00 -1.01 -0.58
CA PHE A 84 -19.54 -1.02 -0.53
C PHE A 84 -19.06 -0.55 0.85
N ASN A 85 -18.50 -1.49 1.62
CA ASN A 85 -17.66 -1.14 2.76
C ASN A 85 -16.21 -0.93 2.29
N THR A 86 -15.34 -0.42 3.16
CA THR A 86 -13.94 -0.12 2.83
C THR A 86 -13.21 -1.33 2.23
N THR A 87 -13.42 -2.55 2.74
CA THR A 87 -12.82 -3.77 2.21
C THR A 87 -13.26 -4.05 0.76
N LYS A 88 -14.56 -3.99 0.47
CA LYS A 88 -15.08 -4.18 -0.90
C LYS A 88 -14.60 -3.08 -1.85
N ALA A 89 -14.49 -1.85 -1.36
CA ALA A 89 -13.97 -0.73 -2.12
C ALA A 89 -12.50 -0.96 -2.52
N ILE A 90 -11.66 -1.37 -1.57
CA ILE A 90 -10.27 -1.76 -1.85
C ILE A 90 -10.21 -2.93 -2.83
N CYS A 91 -11.07 -3.94 -2.67
CA CYS A 91 -11.11 -5.07 -3.61
C CYS A 91 -11.40 -4.60 -5.04
N TRP A 92 -12.38 -3.72 -5.22
CA TRP A 92 -12.72 -3.15 -6.51
C TRP A 92 -11.58 -2.35 -7.15
N VAL A 93 -10.93 -1.49 -6.37
CA VAL A 93 -9.77 -0.72 -6.83
C VAL A 93 -8.65 -1.67 -7.24
N ALA A 94 -8.35 -2.68 -6.41
CA ALA A 94 -7.31 -3.67 -6.70
C ALA A 94 -7.61 -4.47 -7.97
N GLU A 95 -8.83 -4.95 -8.15
CA GLU A 95 -9.26 -5.68 -9.36
C GLU A 95 -9.17 -4.80 -10.60
N SER A 96 -9.59 -3.54 -10.51
CA SER A 96 -9.50 -2.57 -11.61
C SER A 96 -8.04 -2.32 -12.02
N GLU A 97 -7.17 -2.03 -11.05
CA GLU A 97 -5.74 -1.77 -11.27
C GLU A 97 -4.99 -3.00 -11.78
N SER A 98 -5.40 -4.20 -11.36
CA SER A 98 -4.76 -5.46 -11.79
C SER A 98 -4.86 -5.73 -13.29
N LYS A 99 -5.74 -5.03 -14.01
CA LYS A 99 -5.85 -5.13 -15.48
C LYS A 99 -4.57 -4.68 -16.16
N SER A 100 -3.89 -3.67 -15.64
CA SER A 100 -2.69 -3.08 -16.23
C SER A 100 -1.44 -3.19 -15.35
N ARG A 101 -1.60 -3.47 -14.04
CA ARG A 101 -0.52 -3.44 -13.06
C ARG A 101 -0.54 -4.67 -12.16
N LYS A 102 0.53 -4.88 -11.40
CA LYS A 102 0.47 -5.77 -10.23
C LYS A 102 0.12 -4.95 -9.00
N VAL A 103 -0.64 -5.51 -8.07
CA VAL A 103 -1.24 -4.79 -6.93
C VAL A 103 -0.84 -5.45 -5.61
N ILE A 104 -0.33 -4.65 -4.70
CA ILE A 104 -0.07 -5.03 -3.31
C ILE A 104 -1.09 -4.32 -2.43
N ILE A 105 -1.90 -5.08 -1.70
CA ILE A 105 -2.75 -4.57 -0.63
C ILE A 105 -1.95 -4.73 0.67
N LEU A 106 -1.55 -3.61 1.27
CA LEU A 106 -0.81 -3.63 2.53
C LEU A 106 -1.79 -3.55 3.70
N THR A 107 -1.92 -4.63 4.46
CA THR A 107 -2.95 -4.80 5.49
C THR A 107 -2.55 -5.82 6.55
N GLU A 108 -3.02 -5.62 7.78
CA GLU A 108 -2.90 -6.64 8.84
C GLU A 108 -3.84 -7.83 8.58
N ASN A 109 -4.99 -7.57 7.95
CA ASN A 109 -6.07 -8.55 7.78
C ASN A 109 -6.03 -9.18 6.39
N THR A 110 -4.94 -9.88 6.06
CA THR A 110 -4.74 -10.46 4.71
C THR A 110 -5.85 -11.42 4.27
N GLN A 111 -6.55 -12.05 5.22
CA GLN A 111 -7.66 -12.97 4.93
C GLN A 111 -8.86 -12.27 4.29
N ASP A 112 -9.10 -10.98 4.58
CA ASP A 112 -10.22 -10.21 4.04
C ASP A 112 -10.16 -10.03 2.52
N TYR A 113 -8.97 -10.25 1.94
CA TYR A 113 -8.68 -10.05 0.51
C TYR A 113 -8.31 -11.34 -0.20
N LYS A 114 -8.35 -12.49 0.50
CA LYS A 114 -7.89 -13.77 -0.04
C LYS A 114 -8.61 -14.18 -1.32
N GLN A 115 -9.90 -13.85 -1.45
CA GLN A 115 -10.73 -14.18 -2.60
C GLN A 115 -10.32 -13.47 -3.91
N ILE A 116 -9.63 -12.33 -3.83
CA ILE A 116 -9.15 -11.60 -5.01
C ILE A 116 -7.66 -11.81 -5.30
N CYS A 117 -6.90 -12.39 -4.34
CA CYS A 117 -5.48 -12.67 -4.51
C CYS A 117 -5.23 -13.65 -5.66
N ASN A 118 -4.29 -13.32 -6.53
CA ASN A 118 -3.90 -14.10 -7.70
C ASN A 118 -2.48 -13.69 -8.15
N GLY A 119 -1.99 -14.16 -9.31
CA GLY A 119 -0.65 -13.82 -9.81
C GLY A 119 -0.38 -12.33 -10.07
N LYS A 120 -1.41 -11.47 -9.97
CA LYS A 120 -1.30 -10.01 -10.08
C LYS A 120 -1.71 -9.26 -8.82
N ILE A 121 -2.46 -9.84 -7.88
CA ILE A 121 -2.93 -9.17 -6.66
C ILE A 121 -2.45 -9.97 -5.46
N VAL A 122 -1.78 -9.33 -4.52
CA VAL A 122 -1.40 -9.94 -3.24
C VAL A 122 -1.77 -9.04 -2.08
N ALA A 123 -2.26 -9.64 -1.00
CA ALA A 123 -2.43 -8.97 0.29
C ALA A 123 -1.32 -9.42 1.24
N VAL A 124 -0.63 -8.46 1.86
CA VAL A 124 0.56 -8.72 2.69
C VAL A 124 0.50 -7.92 3.99
N SER A 125 1.00 -8.53 5.07
CA SER A 125 1.18 -7.86 6.37
C SER A 125 2.34 -6.86 6.32
N PRO A 126 2.38 -5.86 7.23
CA PRO A 126 3.52 -4.95 7.37
C PRO A 126 4.86 -5.68 7.48
N SER A 127 4.95 -6.69 8.35
CA SER A 127 6.17 -7.49 8.52
C SER A 127 6.61 -8.21 7.25
N THR A 128 5.68 -8.84 6.53
CA THR A 128 5.97 -9.54 5.27
C THR A 128 6.36 -8.56 4.17
N PHE A 129 5.75 -7.38 4.15
CA PHE A 129 6.06 -6.33 3.20
C PHE A 129 7.48 -5.82 3.41
N ILE A 130 7.86 -5.47 4.65
CA ILE A 130 9.20 -5.01 5.01
C ILE A 130 10.25 -6.04 4.58
N ASP A 131 10.13 -7.31 5.02
CA ASP A 131 11.07 -8.38 4.65
C ASP A 131 11.27 -8.48 3.14
N ARG A 132 10.17 -8.48 2.38
CA ARG A 132 10.23 -8.61 0.92
C ARG A 132 10.82 -7.37 0.27
N VAL A 133 10.56 -6.17 0.77
CA VAL A 133 11.16 -4.93 0.25
C VAL A 133 12.65 -4.89 0.52
N GLU A 134 13.10 -5.22 1.74
CA GLU A 134 14.53 -5.27 2.07
C GLU A 134 15.26 -6.31 1.22
N ARG A 135 14.68 -7.51 1.08
CA ARG A 135 15.22 -8.53 0.18
C ARG A 135 15.24 -8.06 -1.27
N ALA A 136 14.24 -7.30 -1.72
CA ALA A 136 14.21 -6.77 -3.07
C ALA A 136 15.37 -5.78 -3.31
N LYS A 137 15.57 -4.86 -2.36
CA LYS A 137 16.68 -3.89 -2.35
C LYS A 137 18.03 -4.60 -2.33
N ASN A 138 18.19 -5.62 -1.47
CA ASN A 138 19.43 -6.41 -1.37
C ASN A 138 19.73 -7.17 -2.67
N ASN A 139 18.73 -7.81 -3.28
CA ASN A 139 18.90 -8.50 -4.56
C ASN A 139 19.34 -7.54 -5.67
N TYR A 140 18.78 -6.32 -5.70
CA TYR A 140 19.18 -5.29 -6.65
C TYR A 140 20.61 -4.78 -6.38
N GLN A 141 20.94 -4.43 -5.14
CA GLN A 141 22.27 -3.95 -4.74
C GLN A 141 23.37 -4.98 -5.02
N ASN A 142 23.09 -6.27 -4.78
CA ASN A 142 23.99 -7.37 -5.06
C ASN A 142 24.00 -7.81 -6.53
N ARG A 143 23.28 -7.10 -7.41
CA ARG A 143 23.20 -7.37 -8.87
C ARG A 143 22.68 -8.78 -9.20
N LEU A 144 21.86 -9.36 -8.32
CA LEU A 144 21.12 -10.60 -8.60
C LEU A 144 19.93 -10.35 -9.53
N MET A 145 19.46 -9.09 -9.60
CA MET A 145 18.41 -8.62 -10.50
C MET A 145 18.86 -7.37 -11.25
N SER A 146 18.33 -7.18 -12.46
CA SER A 146 18.64 -6.05 -13.36
C SER A 146 18.17 -4.70 -12.86
N ASN A 147 17.06 -4.66 -12.13
CA ASN A 147 16.48 -3.45 -11.55
C ASN A 147 15.63 -3.82 -10.33
N LEU A 148 15.22 -2.80 -9.57
CA LEU A 148 14.42 -2.98 -8.36
C LEU A 148 13.00 -3.48 -8.68
N ASP A 149 12.40 -3.04 -9.80
CA ASP A 149 11.09 -3.51 -10.24
C ASP A 149 11.03 -5.03 -10.44
N ASP A 150 12.00 -5.62 -11.12
CA ASP A 150 12.08 -7.07 -11.37
C ASP A 150 12.24 -7.83 -10.05
N SER A 151 13.02 -7.27 -9.13
CA SER A 151 13.24 -7.83 -7.80
C SER A 151 11.95 -7.82 -6.96
N LEU A 152 11.23 -6.70 -6.94
CA LEU A 152 9.92 -6.59 -6.29
C LEU A 152 8.91 -7.56 -6.93
N ASN A 153 8.90 -7.66 -8.25
CA ASN A 153 8.02 -8.59 -8.97
C ASN A 153 8.25 -10.03 -8.54
N ALA A 154 9.51 -10.48 -8.48
CA ALA A 154 9.85 -11.85 -8.12
C ALA A 154 9.53 -12.20 -6.66
N LEU A 155 9.63 -11.23 -5.75
CA LEU A 155 9.40 -11.48 -4.31
C LEU A 155 7.92 -11.35 -3.90
N PHE A 156 7.14 -10.53 -4.61
CA PHE A 156 5.73 -10.34 -4.29
C PHE A 156 4.79 -11.22 -5.12
N PHE A 157 5.14 -11.56 -6.35
CA PHE A 157 4.21 -12.15 -7.32
C PHE A 157 4.84 -13.36 -8.02
N ILE A 158 4.63 -14.55 -7.43
CA ILE A 158 5.04 -15.86 -7.96
C ILE A 158 3.80 -16.61 -8.44
#